data_AF-A0A257S525-F1
#
_entry.id   AF-A0A257S525-F1
#
_cell.length_a   1.000
_cell.length_b   1.000
_cell.length_c   1.000
_cell.angle_alpha   90.00
_cell.angle_beta   90.00
_cell.angle_gamma   90.00
#
_symmetry.space_group_name_H-M   'P 1'
#
loop_
_entity.id
_entity.type
_entity.pdbx_description
1 polymer ?
#
loop_
_entity_poly.entity_id
_entity_poly.type
_entity_poly.pdbx_seq_one_letter_code
_entity_poly.pdbx_strand_id
1 'polypeptide(L)'
;MLAIAAQFPTTITSPTVYALNGSPAATPAGIDFLSGSAVSVDANYYINVALDNDTAGSIVVYPARAVVSGLASVNSVGLQKIGGIFDDYTQAAKGGYTYDSTLVVPVGQVVGVNVLDATTCTVYSLGSSYYAKFVVDSINPLLRAMYTRVISDPNCGYTTLTPGVPTK
;
A
#
# COMPACT_ATOMS: atom_id res chain seq x y z
N MET A 1 -22.97 23.83 -0.50
CA MET A 1 -21.76 23.09 -0.95
C MET A 1 -22.16 21.62 -1.00
N LEU A 2 -22.29 21.01 -2.18
CA LEU A 2 -22.61 19.57 -2.26
C LEU A 2 -21.38 18.80 -1.75
N ALA A 3 -21.54 18.07 -0.65
CA ALA A 3 -20.56 17.06 -0.26
C ALA A 3 -20.73 15.87 -1.21
N ILE A 4 -19.72 15.59 -2.04
CA ILE A 4 -19.66 14.34 -2.80
C ILE A 4 -19.44 13.24 -1.76
N ALA A 5 -20.39 12.31 -1.62
CA ALA A 5 -20.31 11.21 -0.66
C ALA A 5 -19.30 10.13 -1.11
N ALA A 6 -18.75 9.38 -0.14
CA ALA A 6 -17.96 8.20 -0.45
C ALA A 6 -18.82 7.15 -1.14
N GLN A 7 -18.24 6.46 -2.11
CA GLN A 7 -18.93 5.52 -2.99
C GLN A 7 -18.65 4.06 -2.63
N PHE A 8 -17.53 3.80 -1.96
CA PHE A 8 -17.10 2.45 -1.59
C PHE A 8 -16.76 2.35 -0.10
N PRO A 9 -17.03 1.19 0.52
CA PRO A 9 -16.60 0.93 1.88
C PRO A 9 -15.09 0.69 1.93
N THR A 10 -14.44 1.30 2.92
CA THR A 10 -13.08 0.96 3.33
C THR A 10 -13.13 -0.39 4.07
N THR A 11 -12.25 -1.33 3.73
CA THR A 11 -12.23 -2.70 4.30
C THR A 11 -10.81 -3.10 4.68
N ILE A 12 -10.65 -3.82 5.79
CA ILE A 12 -9.38 -4.45 6.15
C ILE A 12 -9.24 -5.77 5.41
N THR A 13 -8.12 -5.96 4.73
CA THR A 13 -7.72 -7.23 4.14
C THR A 13 -6.48 -7.76 4.86
N SER A 14 -6.23 -9.07 4.75
CA SER A 14 -5.05 -9.70 5.33
C SER A 14 -4.30 -10.58 4.33
N PRO A 15 -3.75 -9.98 3.26
CA PRO A 15 -3.10 -10.75 2.23
C PRO A 15 -1.75 -11.29 2.72
N THR A 16 -1.40 -12.50 2.27
CA THR A 16 -0.05 -13.05 2.43
C THR A 16 0.80 -12.61 1.25
N VAL A 17 1.92 -11.94 1.52
CA VAL A 17 2.86 -11.45 0.51
C VAL A 17 4.16 -12.21 0.66
N TYR A 18 4.80 -12.58 -0.44
CA TYR A 18 6.09 -13.29 -0.43
C TYR A 18 7.24 -12.33 -0.68
N ALA A 19 8.43 -12.67 -0.18
CA ALA A 19 9.63 -11.89 -0.44
C ALA A 19 9.91 -11.83 -1.94
N LEU A 20 10.09 -10.62 -2.47
CA LEU A 20 10.39 -10.40 -3.89
C LEU A 20 11.63 -11.21 -4.31
N ASN A 21 12.65 -11.23 -3.46
CA ASN A 21 13.88 -11.96 -3.75
C ASN A 21 13.87 -13.38 -3.17
N GLY A 22 14.06 -14.35 -4.07
CA GLY A 22 14.28 -15.75 -3.74
C GLY A 22 13.03 -16.52 -3.29
N SER A 23 11.83 -15.97 -3.50
CA SER A 23 10.59 -16.73 -3.62
C SER A 23 10.35 -17.14 -5.09
N PRO A 24 9.53 -18.16 -5.38
CA PRO A 24 9.17 -18.51 -6.76
C PRO A 24 8.50 -17.32 -7.47
N ALA A 25 8.82 -17.10 -8.75
CA ALA A 25 8.34 -15.94 -9.51
C ALA A 25 6.80 -15.83 -9.61
N ALA A 26 6.08 -16.94 -9.47
CA ALA A 26 4.61 -16.96 -9.48
C ALA A 26 3.98 -16.50 -8.16
N THR A 27 4.75 -16.46 -7.05
CA THR A 27 4.21 -16.05 -5.75
C THR A 27 3.90 -14.55 -5.72
N PRO A 28 2.84 -14.14 -5.01
CA PRO A 28 2.47 -12.73 -4.96
C PRO A 28 3.42 -11.97 -4.03
N ALA A 29 4.30 -11.17 -4.61
CA ALA A 29 5.33 -10.41 -3.88
C ALA A 29 5.03 -8.92 -3.75
N GLY A 30 3.85 -8.47 -4.21
CA GLY A 30 3.42 -7.09 -4.12
C GLY A 30 2.02 -6.93 -3.53
N ILE A 31 1.67 -5.68 -3.29
CA ILE A 31 0.34 -5.24 -2.85
C ILE A 31 -0.21 -4.25 -3.87
N ASP A 32 -1.45 -4.48 -4.27
CA ASP A 32 -2.30 -3.47 -4.90
C ASP A 32 -3.21 -2.89 -3.81
N PHE A 33 -3.03 -1.60 -3.50
CA PHE A 33 -3.79 -0.91 -2.48
C PHE A 33 -5.20 -0.55 -2.93
N LEU A 34 -5.49 -0.52 -4.24
CA LEU A 34 -6.87 -0.29 -4.68
C LEU A 34 -7.79 -1.45 -4.26
N SER A 35 -7.32 -2.69 -4.42
CA SER A 35 -8.03 -3.90 -3.99
C SER A 35 -7.64 -4.41 -2.60
N GLY A 36 -6.55 -3.91 -2.02
CA GLY A 36 -5.97 -4.44 -0.78
C GLY A 36 -5.43 -5.87 -0.91
N SER A 37 -5.14 -6.34 -2.13
CA SER A 37 -4.78 -7.74 -2.41
C SER A 37 -3.28 -7.92 -2.63
N ALA A 38 -2.78 -9.12 -2.32
CA ALA A 38 -1.44 -9.52 -2.76
C ALA A 38 -1.46 -9.91 -4.23
N VAL A 39 -0.47 -9.44 -4.97
CA VAL A 39 -0.37 -9.57 -6.42
C VAL A 39 1.04 -10.00 -6.83
N SER A 40 1.14 -10.77 -7.91
CA SER A 40 2.42 -11.15 -8.50
C SER A 40 3.06 -9.93 -9.17
N VAL A 41 4.39 -9.83 -9.06
CA VAL A 41 5.17 -8.79 -9.74
C VAL A 41 5.47 -9.28 -11.15
N ASP A 42 4.66 -8.83 -12.11
CA ASP A 42 4.78 -9.20 -13.52
C ASP A 42 5.02 -7.97 -14.42
N ALA A 43 5.11 -8.21 -15.74
CA ALA A 43 5.36 -7.16 -16.73
C ALA A 43 4.16 -6.23 -16.97
N ASN A 44 3.00 -6.49 -16.38
CA ASN A 44 1.83 -5.61 -16.46
C ASN A 44 1.86 -4.54 -15.37
N TYR A 45 2.66 -4.74 -14.31
CA TYR A 45 2.92 -3.77 -13.25
C TYR A 45 1.65 -3.24 -12.56
N TYR A 46 0.63 -4.07 -12.44
CA TYR A 46 -0.56 -3.80 -11.61
C TYR A 46 -0.26 -3.97 -10.13
N ILE A 47 0.77 -3.28 -9.65
CA ILE A 47 1.27 -3.31 -8.28
C ILE A 47 1.52 -1.88 -7.82
N ASN A 48 1.38 -1.62 -6.52
CA ASN A 48 1.79 -0.33 -5.95
C ASN A 48 3.11 -0.45 -5.20
N VAL A 49 3.27 -1.53 -4.43
CA VAL A 49 4.53 -1.85 -3.75
C VAL A 49 4.87 -3.31 -3.93
N ALA A 50 6.16 -3.62 -3.98
CA ALA A 50 6.70 -4.95 -3.73
C ALA A 50 7.31 -5.01 -2.32
N LEU A 51 7.25 -6.18 -1.69
CA LEU A 51 7.81 -6.41 -0.37
C LEU A 51 8.97 -7.41 -0.45
N ASP A 52 9.96 -7.21 0.40
CA ASP A 52 11.06 -8.13 0.62
C ASP A 52 11.50 -8.07 2.08
N ASN A 53 12.43 -8.94 2.46
CA ASN A 53 13.05 -8.90 3.76
C ASN A 53 14.58 -8.89 3.64
N ASP A 54 15.24 -8.00 4.37
CA ASP A 54 16.70 -7.95 4.40
C ASP A 54 17.30 -9.04 5.29
N THR A 55 18.63 -9.12 5.33
CA THR A 55 19.37 -10.08 6.16
C THR A 55 19.24 -9.82 7.66
N ALA A 56 18.78 -8.63 8.06
CA ALA A 56 18.49 -8.28 9.45
C ALA A 56 17.03 -8.62 9.84
N GLY A 57 16.22 -9.12 8.91
CA GLY A 57 14.81 -9.42 9.13
C GLY A 57 13.89 -8.20 9.08
N SER A 58 14.40 -7.06 8.60
CA SER A 58 13.59 -5.88 8.34
C SER A 58 12.80 -6.07 7.04
N ILE A 59 11.64 -5.45 6.97
CA ILE A 59 10.84 -5.38 5.75
C ILE A 59 11.37 -4.26 4.88
N VAL A 60 11.62 -4.59 3.62
CA VAL A 60 11.98 -3.63 2.57
C VAL A 60 10.75 -3.43 1.69
N VAL A 61 10.28 -2.19 1.61
CA VAL A 61 9.12 -1.80 0.82
C VAL A 61 9.62 -1.05 -0.41
N TYR A 62 9.36 -1.62 -1.58
CA TYR A 62 9.72 -1.02 -2.86
C TYR A 62 8.47 -0.44 -3.53
N PRO A 63 8.34 0.89 -3.65
CA PRO A 63 7.38 1.47 -4.58
C PRO A 63 7.56 0.90 -5.99
N ALA A 64 6.47 0.71 -6.73
CA ALA A 64 6.52 0.15 -8.07
C ALA A 64 7.52 0.90 -8.98
N ARG A 65 7.57 2.22 -8.94
CA ARG A 65 8.57 3.01 -9.70
C ARG A 65 10.02 2.82 -9.26
N ALA A 66 10.27 2.32 -8.06
CA ALA A 66 11.62 1.98 -7.59
C ALA A 66 12.10 0.62 -8.13
N VAL A 67 11.18 -0.29 -8.46
CA VAL A 67 11.49 -1.61 -9.07
C VAL A 67 11.37 -1.60 -10.60
N VAL A 68 10.66 -0.63 -11.18
CA VAL A 68 10.43 -0.52 -12.62
C VAL A 68 10.99 0.79 -13.15
N SER A 69 12.18 0.76 -13.76
CA SER A 69 12.74 1.94 -14.43
C SER A 69 12.11 2.14 -15.81
N GLY A 70 11.57 3.33 -16.09
CA GLY A 70 11.31 3.80 -17.46
C GLY A 70 9.88 3.69 -17.99
N LEU A 71 8.90 3.22 -17.21
CA LEU A 71 7.49 3.20 -17.62
C LEU A 71 6.73 4.37 -16.98
N ALA A 72 6.34 5.34 -17.80
CA ALA A 72 5.60 6.53 -17.37
C ALA A 72 4.23 6.22 -16.76
N SER A 73 3.67 5.04 -17.04
CA SER A 73 2.30 4.63 -16.69
C SER A 73 2.13 3.98 -15.31
N VAL A 74 3.22 3.76 -14.55
CA VAL A 74 3.13 3.18 -13.20
C VAL A 74 2.74 4.27 -12.19
N ASN A 75 1.86 4.01 -11.22
CA ASN A 75 1.49 5.02 -10.24
C ASN A 75 2.70 5.44 -9.38
N SER A 76 2.73 6.70 -8.93
CA SER A 76 3.72 7.15 -7.95
C SER A 76 3.21 6.84 -6.55
N VAL A 77 4.06 6.26 -5.70
CA VAL A 77 3.65 5.78 -4.37
C VAL A 77 4.51 6.45 -3.30
N GLY A 78 3.82 7.17 -2.42
CA GLY A 78 4.37 7.81 -1.25
C GLY A 78 4.30 6.91 -0.03
N LEU A 79 5.41 6.77 0.68
CA LEU A 79 5.52 5.96 1.90
C LEU A 79 5.89 6.83 3.10
N GLN A 80 5.33 6.50 4.26
CA GLN A 80 5.61 7.18 5.53
C GLN A 80 5.59 6.17 6.68
N LYS A 81 6.57 6.25 7.60
CA LYS A 81 6.52 5.50 8.87
C LYS A 81 5.53 6.17 9.81
N ILE A 82 4.62 5.40 10.38
CA ILE A 82 3.59 5.90 11.29
C ILE A 82 3.85 5.37 12.70
N GLY A 83 3.91 6.25 13.69
CA GLY A 83 4.02 5.83 15.08
C GLY A 83 2.75 5.14 15.60
N GLY A 84 2.88 4.30 16.62
CA GLY A 84 1.75 3.60 17.24
C GLY A 84 1.43 2.26 16.56
N ILE A 85 0.21 1.77 16.77
CA ILE A 85 -0.26 0.49 16.25
C ILE A 85 -1.23 0.68 15.06
N PHE A 86 -1.44 -0.39 14.29
CA PHE A 86 -2.24 -0.35 13.07
C PHE A 86 -3.64 0.20 13.31
N ASP A 87 -4.31 -0.19 14.40
CA ASP A 87 -5.70 0.19 14.67
C ASP A 87 -5.85 1.66 15.10
N ASP A 88 -4.80 2.29 15.62
CA ASP A 88 -4.82 3.68 16.09
C ASP A 88 -4.71 4.71 14.95
N TYR A 89 -4.11 4.32 13.81
CA TYR A 89 -3.93 5.23 12.67
C TYR A 89 -5.18 5.30 11.79
N THR A 90 -6.24 5.91 12.29
CA THR A 90 -7.58 5.91 11.66
C THR A 90 -7.77 6.96 10.58
N GLN A 91 -6.87 7.93 10.46
CA GLN A 91 -6.91 8.98 9.44
C GLN A 91 -5.53 9.23 8.84
N ALA A 92 -5.44 9.19 7.51
CA ALA A 92 -4.23 9.43 6.77
C ALA A 92 -3.75 10.89 6.93
N ALA A 93 -2.44 11.06 7.05
CA ALA A 93 -1.83 12.38 6.96
C ALA A 93 -1.95 12.87 5.51
N LYS A 94 -2.07 14.18 5.30
CA LYS A 94 -2.11 14.75 3.93
C LYS A 94 -0.72 15.06 3.35
N GLY A 95 0.34 14.75 4.09
CA GLY A 95 1.72 15.07 3.73
C GLY A 95 2.73 14.33 4.62
N GLY A 96 4.01 14.45 4.28
CA GLY A 96 5.09 13.72 4.94
C GLY A 96 5.48 12.40 4.26
N TYR A 97 4.85 12.10 3.12
CA TYR A 97 5.20 10.96 2.29
C TYR A 97 6.47 11.22 1.49
N THR A 98 7.35 10.22 1.46
CA THR A 98 8.48 10.18 0.54
C THR A 98 8.10 9.29 -0.65
N TYR A 99 8.08 9.86 -1.84
CA TYR A 99 7.62 9.18 -3.05
C TYR A 99 8.73 8.40 -3.74
N ASP A 100 8.34 7.27 -4.33
CA ASP A 100 9.16 6.46 -5.25
C ASP A 100 10.54 6.10 -4.70
N SER A 101 10.64 6.01 -3.38
CA SER A 101 11.86 5.70 -2.64
C SER A 101 11.62 4.50 -1.74
N THR A 102 12.58 3.59 -1.73
CA THR A 102 12.55 2.40 -0.88
C THR A 102 12.46 2.80 0.60
N LEU A 103 11.57 2.12 1.33
CA LEU A 103 11.41 2.29 2.77
C LEU A 103 11.76 1.00 3.50
N VAL A 104 12.65 1.07 4.48
CA VAL A 104 13.00 -0.07 5.35
C VAL A 104 12.39 0.12 6.73
N VAL A 105 11.68 -0.90 7.21
CA VAL A 105 10.95 -0.88 8.49
C VAL A 105 11.07 -2.22 9.23
N PRO A 106 11.04 -2.25 10.57
CA PRO A 106 10.91 -3.50 11.29
C PRO A 106 9.52 -4.11 11.10
N VAL A 107 9.39 -5.42 11.37
CA VAL A 107 8.09 -6.09 11.50
C VAL A 107 7.24 -5.37 12.58
N GLY A 108 5.94 -5.23 12.34
CA GLY A 108 5.01 -4.52 13.21
C GLY A 108 4.95 -3.00 13.01
N GLN A 109 5.86 -2.42 12.21
CA GLN A 109 5.81 -0.99 11.88
C GLN A 109 4.65 -0.69 10.93
N VAL A 110 3.77 0.24 11.33
CA VAL A 110 2.71 0.75 10.46
C VAL A 110 3.33 1.65 9.39
N VAL A 111 2.93 1.42 8.14
CA VAL A 111 3.31 2.24 6.99
C VAL A 111 2.06 2.91 6.44
N GLY A 112 2.07 4.24 6.42
CA GLY A 112 1.09 5.05 5.71
C GLY A 112 1.47 5.13 4.24
N VAL A 113 0.46 5.09 3.38
CA VAL A 113 0.61 5.07 1.93
C VAL A 113 -0.26 6.14 1.29
N ASN A 114 0.30 6.87 0.35
CA ASN A 114 -0.46 7.69 -0.59
C ASN A 114 -0.13 7.26 -2.02
N VAL A 115 -1.15 6.92 -2.81
CA VAL A 115 -0.98 6.52 -4.20
C VAL A 115 -1.47 7.65 -5.10
N LEU A 116 -0.57 8.23 -5.89
CA LEU A 116 -0.92 9.19 -6.94
C LEU A 116 -1.35 8.41 -8.17
N ASP A 117 -2.64 8.41 -8.45
CA ASP A 117 -3.24 7.72 -9.58
C ASP A 117 -4.31 8.61 -10.22
N ALA A 118 -3.86 9.50 -11.10
CA ALA A 118 -4.75 10.40 -11.81
C ALA A 118 -5.75 9.63 -12.69
N THR A 119 -5.38 8.48 -13.25
CA THR A 119 -6.24 7.70 -14.15
C THR A 119 -7.42 7.12 -13.39
N THR A 120 -7.18 6.36 -12.33
CA THR A 120 -8.22 5.80 -11.48
C THR A 120 -9.02 6.92 -10.81
N CYS A 121 -8.36 7.98 -10.35
CA CYS A 121 -9.04 9.09 -9.70
C CYS A 121 -9.75 10.06 -10.65
N THR A 122 -9.57 10.01 -11.98
CA THR A 122 -10.38 10.83 -12.90
C THR A 122 -11.87 10.50 -12.83
N VAL A 123 -12.20 9.25 -12.47
CA VAL A 123 -13.58 8.80 -12.25
C VAL A 123 -14.14 9.37 -10.94
N TYR A 124 -13.27 9.77 -9.99
CA TYR A 124 -13.62 10.12 -8.62
C TYR A 124 -13.21 11.57 -8.29
N SER A 125 -14.16 12.49 -8.34
CA SER A 125 -13.98 13.94 -8.45
C SER A 125 -13.51 14.70 -7.19
N LEU A 126 -12.83 14.04 -6.25
CA LEU A 126 -12.39 14.64 -4.98
C LEU A 126 -10.87 14.74 -4.79
N GLY A 127 -10.07 14.15 -5.68
CA GLY A 127 -8.61 14.26 -5.63
C GLY A 127 -7.91 13.52 -6.77
N SER A 128 -6.58 13.55 -6.76
CA SER A 128 -5.71 12.81 -7.70
C SER A 128 -4.98 11.63 -7.04
N SER A 129 -5.37 11.28 -5.81
CA SER A 129 -4.75 10.23 -5.01
C SER A 129 -5.73 9.59 -4.05
N TYR A 130 -5.38 8.40 -3.59
CA TYR A 130 -6.06 7.69 -2.52
C TYR A 130 -5.06 7.24 -1.45
N TYR A 131 -5.57 6.91 -0.26
CA TYR A 131 -4.75 6.66 0.92
C TYR A 131 -4.99 5.26 1.47
N ALA A 132 -3.91 4.66 1.96
CA ALA A 132 -3.94 3.37 2.61
C ALA A 132 -2.98 3.34 3.80
N LYS A 133 -3.08 2.28 4.60
CA LYS A 133 -2.03 1.86 5.51
C LYS A 133 -1.88 0.36 5.45
N PHE A 134 -0.67 -0.11 5.77
CA PHE A 134 -0.44 -1.52 6.00
C PHE A 134 0.56 -1.75 7.12
N VAL A 135 0.57 -2.97 7.62
CA VAL A 135 1.58 -3.49 8.55
C VAL A 135 1.92 -4.91 8.14
N VAL A 136 3.19 -5.29 8.27
CA VAL A 136 3.59 -6.69 8.27
C VAL A 136 3.58 -7.16 9.72
N ASP A 137 2.61 -7.97 10.11
CA ASP A 137 2.44 -8.42 11.49
C ASP A 137 3.47 -9.49 11.87
N SER A 138 3.81 -10.38 10.93
CA SER A 138 4.79 -11.44 11.15
C SER A 138 5.37 -11.99 9.85
N ILE A 139 6.49 -12.73 9.97
CA ILE A 139 7.16 -13.38 8.85
C ILE A 139 7.35 -14.88 9.11
N ASN A 140 7.20 -15.68 8.06
CA ASN A 140 7.66 -17.06 8.02
C ASN A 140 8.91 -17.13 7.12
N PRO A 141 10.13 -17.22 7.69
CA PRO A 141 11.36 -17.15 6.91
C PRO A 141 11.60 -18.39 6.05
N LEU A 142 11.05 -19.56 6.42
CA LEU A 142 11.18 -20.79 5.62
C LEU A 142 10.38 -20.69 4.32
N LEU A 143 9.16 -20.13 4.42
CA LEU A 143 8.30 -19.89 3.27
C LEU A 143 8.57 -18.54 2.60
N ARG A 144 9.41 -17.70 3.21
CA ARG A 144 9.63 -16.29 2.85
C ARG A 144 8.31 -15.52 2.71
N ALA A 145 7.35 -15.83 3.59
CA ALA A 145 6.02 -15.25 3.59
C ALA A 145 5.90 -14.17 4.66
N MET A 146 5.21 -13.09 4.33
CA MET A 146 4.89 -11.95 5.17
C MET A 146 3.37 -11.91 5.34
N TYR A 147 2.91 -11.98 6.58
CA TYR A 147 1.51 -11.87 6.92
C TYR A 147 1.19 -10.40 7.19
N THR A 148 0.29 -9.84 6.39
CA THR A 148 0.03 -8.40 6.41
C THR A 148 -1.41 -8.10 6.78
N ARG A 149 -1.64 -6.89 7.30
CA ARG A 149 -2.95 -6.25 7.31
C ARG A 149 -2.86 -4.98 6.48
N VAL A 150 -3.87 -4.78 5.64
CA VAL A 150 -3.98 -3.63 4.73
C VAL A 150 -5.36 -3.03 4.91
N ILE A 151 -5.44 -1.71 4.85
CA ILE A 151 -6.71 -1.00 4.68
C ILE A 151 -6.47 0.19 3.77
N SER A 152 -7.36 0.34 2.81
CA SER A 152 -7.30 1.39 1.80
C SER A 152 -8.66 2.04 1.68
N ASP A 153 -8.64 3.37 1.61
CA ASP A 153 -9.80 4.14 1.22
C ASP A 153 -9.72 4.36 -0.30
N PRO A 154 -10.48 3.62 -1.12
CA PRO A 154 -10.42 3.77 -2.58
C PRO A 154 -11.09 5.07 -3.07
N ASN A 155 -11.74 5.83 -2.17
CA ASN A 155 -12.39 7.08 -2.53
C ASN A 155 -11.33 8.18 -2.60
N CYS A 156 -10.95 8.55 -3.82
CA CYS A 156 -9.88 9.53 -4.03
C CYS A 156 -10.13 10.84 -3.26
N GLY A 157 -9.10 11.33 -2.56
CA GLY A 157 -9.16 12.53 -1.72
C GLY A 157 -9.74 12.32 -0.30
N TYR A 158 -10.29 11.15 0.02
CA TYR A 158 -10.65 10.80 1.40
C TYR A 158 -9.43 10.30 2.17
N THR A 159 -9.47 10.45 3.49
CA THR A 159 -8.35 10.09 4.37
C THR A 159 -8.72 9.06 5.44
N THR A 160 -9.94 8.51 5.41
CA THR A 160 -10.45 7.71 6.51
C THR A 160 -10.00 6.25 6.37
N LEU A 161 -9.21 5.80 7.33
CA LEU A 161 -8.61 4.46 7.40
C LEU A 161 -9.24 3.62 8.51
N THR A 162 -10.58 3.62 8.53
CA THR A 162 -11.41 2.75 9.37
C THR A 162 -12.40 1.98 8.50
N PRO A 163 -12.77 0.74 8.86
CA PRO A 163 -13.79 0.00 8.11
C PRO A 163 -15.12 0.73 8.02
N GLY A 164 -15.82 0.56 6.89
CA GLY A 164 -17.14 1.15 6.64
C GLY A 164 -17.12 2.22 5.56
N VAL A 165 -18.25 2.92 5.37
CA VAL A 165 -18.35 4.01 4.38
C VAL A 165 -17.65 5.26 4.94
N PRO A 166 -16.60 5.78 4.27
CA PRO A 166 -15.86 6.94 4.76
C PRO A 166 -16.72 8.18 4.96
N THR A 167 -16.55 8.82 6.12
CA THR A 167 -16.83 10.24 6.30
C THR A 167 -15.53 11.01 6.04
N LYS A 168 -15.62 12.18 5.39
CA LYS A 168 -14.48 12.92 4.82
C LYS A 168 -13.30 13.16 5.76
#